data_AF-A0A1M5BSQ5-F1
#
_entry.id   AF-A0A1M5BSQ5-F1
#
_cell.length_a   1.000
_cell.length_b   1.000
_cell.length_c   1.000
_cell.angle_alpha   90.00
_cell.angle_beta   90.00
_cell.angle_gamma   90.00
#
_symmetry.space_group_name_H-M   'P 1'
#
loop_
_entity.id
_entity.type
_entity.pdbx_description
1 polymer ?
#
loop_
_entity_poly.entity_id
_entity_poly.type
_entity_poly.pdbx_seq_one_letter_code
_entity_poly.pdbx_strand_id
1 'polypeptide(L)'
;MLNSQSAAFAASVWEFASRVGNNAPRIADEIMEAAFPLTCSQAREEGALRMLRTGIVSEVKRILRNRDDGSGQADFSEICAAFAPLVKDLRSKSYFVESAEEYVAIPDLIADPALLDDARRFMRRKGIECLAEADRLDALYAAVSSGDPVAPRKPQGVPA
;
A
#
# COMPACT_ATOMS: atom_id res chain seq x y z
N MET A 1 -16.95 26.06 -17.68
CA MET A 1 -15.55 25.89 -18.14
C MET A 1 -14.69 25.04 -17.20
N LEU A 2 -14.92 25.01 -15.88
CA LEU A 2 -14.21 24.11 -14.96
C LEU A 2 -14.52 22.61 -15.20
N ASN A 3 -15.80 22.26 -15.43
CA ASN A 3 -16.20 20.87 -15.67
C ASN A 3 -15.60 20.24 -16.93
N SER A 4 -15.29 21.02 -17.97
CA SER A 4 -14.72 20.49 -19.21
C SER A 4 -13.25 20.12 -19.06
N GLN A 5 -12.48 20.86 -18.26
CA GLN A 5 -11.07 20.54 -18.01
C GLN A 5 -10.93 19.35 -17.05
N SER A 6 -11.78 19.25 -16.02
CA SER A 6 -11.82 18.07 -15.15
C SER A 6 -12.21 16.81 -15.92
N ALA A 7 -13.15 16.91 -16.87
CA ALA A 7 -13.52 15.81 -17.75
C ALA A 7 -12.39 15.40 -18.71
N ALA A 8 -11.66 16.38 -19.28
CA ALA A 8 -10.51 16.12 -20.13
C ALA A 8 -9.38 15.42 -19.36
N PHE A 9 -9.08 15.88 -18.14
CA PHE A 9 -8.09 15.21 -17.28
C PHE A 9 -8.51 13.77 -16.95
N ALA A 10 -9.77 13.54 -16.59
CA ALA A 10 -10.28 12.20 -16.36
C ALA A 10 -10.19 11.30 -17.60
N ALA A 11 -10.47 11.84 -18.79
CA ALA A 11 -10.31 11.10 -20.05
C ALA A 11 -8.85 10.71 -20.29
N SER A 12 -7.90 11.63 -20.08
CA SER A 12 -6.47 11.31 -20.17
C SER A 12 -6.05 10.23 -19.18
N VAL A 13 -6.52 10.29 -17.92
CA VAL A 13 -6.25 9.24 -16.93
C VAL A 13 -6.66 7.87 -17.44
N TRP A 14 -7.84 7.75 -18.05
CA TRP A 14 -8.31 6.49 -18.61
C TRP A 14 -7.55 6.05 -19.85
N GLU A 15 -7.16 6.98 -20.72
CA GLU A 15 -6.31 6.69 -21.87
C GLU A 15 -4.97 6.08 -21.43
N PHE A 16 -4.28 6.73 -20.48
CA PHE A 16 -3.00 6.23 -19.98
C PHE A 16 -3.17 4.92 -19.19
N ALA A 17 -4.21 4.80 -18.37
CA ALA A 17 -4.50 3.56 -17.65
C ALA A 17 -4.68 2.35 -18.60
N SER A 18 -5.25 2.56 -19.79
CA SER A 18 -5.39 1.51 -20.81
C SER A 18 -4.05 1.00 -21.37
N ARG A 19 -2.99 1.82 -21.30
CA ARG A 19 -1.66 1.51 -21.83
C ARG A 19 -0.71 0.95 -20.77
N VAL A 20 -0.75 1.49 -19.55
CA VAL A 20 0.23 1.18 -18.50
C VAL A 20 -0.36 0.46 -17.28
N GLY A 21 -1.66 0.12 -17.32
CA GLY A 21 -2.40 -0.44 -16.20
C GLY A 21 -2.75 0.61 -15.13
N ASN A 22 -3.41 0.21 -14.04
CA ASN A 22 -3.90 1.10 -12.97
C ASN A 22 -2.77 1.58 -12.02
N ASN A 23 -1.58 1.86 -12.53
CA ASN A 23 -0.46 2.37 -11.74
C ASN A 23 -0.55 3.90 -11.65
N ALA A 24 -1.16 4.42 -10.58
CA ALA A 24 -1.40 5.85 -10.41
C ALA A 24 -0.13 6.74 -10.46
N PRO A 25 1.01 6.36 -9.82
CA PRO A 25 2.26 7.09 -9.98
C PRO A 25 2.72 7.19 -11.44
N ARG A 26 2.69 6.07 -12.18
CA ARG A 26 3.14 6.03 -13.57
C ARG A 26 2.20 6.82 -14.49
N ILE A 27 0.89 6.70 -14.31
CA ILE A 27 -0.10 7.50 -15.05
C ILE A 27 0.12 9.00 -14.80
N ALA A 28 0.38 9.38 -13.53
CA ALA A 28 0.64 10.77 -13.20
C ALA A 28 1.90 11.30 -13.90
N ASP A 29 2.99 10.53 -13.91
CA ASP A 29 4.23 10.91 -14.60
C ASP A 29 4.01 11.12 -16.11
N GLU A 30 3.31 10.19 -16.77
CA GLU A 30 2.96 10.28 -18.19
C GLU A 30 2.07 11.51 -18.50
N ILE A 31 1.07 11.79 -17.64
CA ILE A 31 0.21 12.97 -17.79
C ILE A 31 1.00 14.27 -17.56
N MET A 32 1.90 14.29 -16.57
CA MET A 32 2.74 15.45 -16.29
C MET A 32 3.62 15.81 -17.49
N GLU A 33 4.20 14.80 -18.15
CA GLU A 33 5.03 15.00 -19.34
C GLU A 33 4.19 15.39 -20.57
N ALA A 34 3.07 14.70 -20.81
CA ALA A 34 2.28 14.88 -22.04
C ALA A 34 1.34 16.09 -21.99
N ALA A 35 0.65 16.31 -20.87
CA ALA A 35 -0.42 17.30 -20.76
C ALA A 35 0.02 18.61 -20.09
N PHE A 36 1.02 18.58 -19.19
CA PHE A 36 1.43 19.73 -18.39
C PHE A 36 2.92 20.08 -18.48
N PRO A 37 3.57 20.06 -19.67
CA PRO A 37 5.01 20.25 -19.78
C PRO A 37 5.48 21.61 -19.25
N LEU A 38 4.71 22.68 -19.52
CA LEU A 38 5.03 24.04 -19.06
C LEU A 38 4.87 24.18 -17.54
N THR A 39 3.78 23.64 -16.97
CA THR A 39 3.55 23.64 -15.51
C THR A 39 4.63 22.86 -14.79
N CYS A 40 5.07 21.73 -15.34
CA CYS A 40 6.17 20.94 -14.78
C CYS A 40 7.50 21.70 -14.84
N SER A 41 7.75 22.46 -15.90
CA SER A 41 8.94 23.32 -15.99
C SER A 41 8.94 24.40 -14.90
N GLN A 42 7.84 25.14 -14.77
CA GLN A 42 7.70 26.19 -13.76
C GLN A 42 7.78 25.63 -12.34
N ALA A 43 7.09 24.51 -12.07
CA ALA A 43 7.15 23.87 -10.76
C ALA A 43 8.55 23.34 -10.42
N ARG A 44 9.41 23.02 -11.40
CA ARG A 44 10.83 22.71 -11.14
C ARG A 44 11.60 23.96 -10.74
N GLU A 45 11.42 25.06 -11.46
CA GLU A 45 12.08 26.33 -11.17
C GLU A 45 11.72 26.87 -9.78
N GLU A 46 10.45 26.67 -9.38
CA GLU A 46 9.94 27.07 -8.07
C GLU A 46 10.19 26.03 -6.96
N GLY A 47 10.78 24.87 -7.26
CA GLY A 47 11.01 23.78 -6.31
C GLY A 47 9.75 23.05 -5.83
N ALA A 48 8.60 23.30 -6.47
CA ALA A 48 7.29 22.76 -6.13
C ALA A 48 6.94 21.44 -6.86
N LEU A 49 7.80 20.92 -7.75
CA LEU A 49 7.49 19.76 -8.59
C LEU A 49 7.02 18.54 -7.77
N ARG A 50 7.62 18.27 -6.61
CA ARG A 50 7.22 17.16 -5.75
C ARG A 50 5.77 17.31 -5.27
N MET A 51 5.38 18.51 -4.86
CA MET A 51 4.03 18.80 -4.40
C MET A 51 3.01 18.67 -5.53
N LEU A 52 3.34 19.19 -6.71
CA LEU A 52 2.53 19.05 -7.92
C LEU A 52 2.29 17.56 -8.24
N ARG A 53 3.37 16.77 -8.26
CA ARG A 53 3.29 15.33 -8.51
C ARG A 53 2.39 14.62 -7.49
N THR A 54 2.56 14.89 -6.20
CA THR A 54 1.72 14.28 -5.15
C THR A 54 0.24 14.62 -5.35
N GLY A 55 -0.08 15.87 -5.70
CA GLY A 55 -1.46 16.30 -6.01
C GLY A 55 -2.05 15.55 -7.20
N ILE A 56 -1.29 15.44 -8.29
CA ILE A 56 -1.73 14.72 -9.50
C ILE A 56 -1.92 13.23 -9.20
N VAL A 57 -0.98 12.58 -8.51
CA VAL A 57 -1.13 11.16 -8.11
C VAL A 57 -2.38 10.94 -7.27
N SER A 58 -2.67 11.86 -6.34
CA SER A 58 -3.86 11.78 -5.49
C SER A 58 -5.15 11.88 -6.30
N GLU A 59 -5.18 12.78 -7.29
CA GLU A 59 -6.34 12.95 -8.17
C GLU A 59 -6.50 11.78 -9.15
N VAL A 60 -5.40 11.23 -9.67
CA VAL A 60 -5.41 10.00 -10.46
C VAL A 60 -5.99 8.85 -9.63
N LYS A 61 -5.53 8.64 -8.39
CA LYS A 61 -6.10 7.64 -7.47
C LYS A 61 -7.60 7.85 -7.24
N ARG A 62 -8.04 9.12 -7.09
CA ARG A 62 -9.46 9.46 -6.96
C ARG A 62 -10.24 9.04 -8.21
N ILE A 63 -9.79 9.42 -9.40
CA ILE A 63 -10.47 9.08 -10.66
C ILE A 63 -10.51 7.58 -10.88
N LEU A 64 -9.40 6.88 -10.60
CA LEU A 64 -9.33 5.43 -10.74
C LEU A 64 -10.32 4.72 -9.81
N ARG A 65 -10.48 5.19 -8.56
CA ARG A 65 -11.52 4.71 -7.64
C ARG A 65 -12.93 5.01 -8.14
N ASN A 66 -13.15 6.21 -8.67
CA ASN A 66 -14.47 6.66 -9.13
C ASN A 66 -14.96 5.96 -10.41
N ARG A 67 -14.19 5.03 -11.02
CA ARG A 67 -14.70 4.15 -12.08
C ARG A 67 -15.85 3.27 -11.61
N ASP A 68 -15.83 2.93 -10.32
CA ASP A 68 -16.82 2.03 -9.71
C ASP A 68 -17.99 2.79 -9.05
N ASP A 69 -17.91 4.13 -8.96
CA ASP A 69 -18.95 4.98 -8.34
C ASP A 69 -20.25 5.09 -9.16
N GLY A 70 -20.35 4.39 -10.30
CA GLY A 70 -21.61 4.15 -11.01
C GLY A 70 -22.47 3.06 -10.39
N SER A 71 -21.94 2.26 -9.46
CA SER A 71 -22.69 1.17 -8.82
C SER A 71 -22.10 0.81 -7.47
N GLY A 72 -22.58 1.48 -6.43
CA GLY A 72 -22.60 0.92 -5.09
C GLY A 72 -21.33 1.16 -4.28
N GLN A 73 -21.55 1.55 -3.03
CA GLN A 73 -20.77 1.06 -1.91
C GLN A 73 -20.35 -0.40 -2.21
N ALA A 74 -19.08 -0.63 -2.56
CA ALA A 74 -18.55 -1.94 -2.87
C ALA A 74 -18.67 -2.84 -1.63
N ASP A 75 -19.85 -3.44 -1.52
CA ASP A 75 -20.12 -4.56 -0.66
C ASP A 75 -19.26 -5.72 -1.15
N PHE A 76 -19.00 -6.69 -0.28
CA PHE A 76 -18.08 -7.80 -0.54
C PHE A 76 -18.39 -8.63 -1.80
N SER A 77 -19.53 -8.38 -2.46
CA SER A 77 -20.03 -9.01 -3.68
C SER A 77 -19.24 -8.70 -4.96
N GLU A 78 -18.36 -7.69 -4.98
CA GLU A 78 -17.58 -7.35 -6.19
C GLU A 78 -16.24 -8.09 -6.32
N ILE A 79 -15.85 -8.85 -5.28
CA ILE A 79 -14.74 -9.78 -5.39
C ILE A 79 -15.22 -10.95 -6.27
N CYS A 80 -14.52 -11.21 -7.38
CA CYS A 80 -14.80 -12.36 -8.25
C CYS A 80 -15.12 -13.58 -7.40
N ALA A 81 -16.29 -14.21 -7.59
CA ALA A 81 -16.82 -15.26 -6.71
C ALA A 81 -15.82 -16.40 -6.44
N ALA A 82 -14.85 -16.58 -7.34
CA ALA A 82 -13.73 -17.51 -7.18
C ALA A 82 -12.84 -17.22 -5.94
N PHE A 83 -12.67 -15.96 -5.54
CA PHE A 83 -11.83 -15.56 -4.40
C PHE A 83 -12.61 -15.40 -3.10
N ALA A 84 -13.94 -15.36 -3.13
CA ALA A 84 -14.78 -15.22 -1.94
C ALA A 84 -14.46 -16.26 -0.84
N PRO A 85 -14.21 -17.55 -1.15
CA PRO A 85 -13.81 -18.53 -0.14
C PRO A 85 -12.46 -18.23 0.53
N LEU A 86 -11.54 -17.54 -0.14
CA LEU A 86 -10.23 -17.18 0.40
C LEU A 86 -10.29 -15.90 1.21
N VAL A 87 -11.11 -14.94 0.77
CA VAL A 87 -11.23 -13.62 1.40
C VAL A 87 -12.08 -13.66 2.67
N LYS A 88 -13.11 -14.51 2.73
CA LYS A 88 -14.02 -14.59 3.89
C LYS A 88 -13.30 -14.88 5.21
N ASP A 89 -12.17 -15.59 5.16
CA ASP A 89 -11.40 -16.02 6.34
C ASP A 89 -10.30 -15.01 6.72
N LEU A 90 -10.13 -13.95 5.92
CA LEU A 90 -9.21 -12.86 6.23
C LEU A 90 -9.78 -12.00 7.36
N ARG A 91 -8.92 -11.65 8.34
CA ARG A 91 -9.31 -10.86 9.51
C ARG A 91 -9.66 -9.40 9.22
N SER A 92 -9.20 -8.85 8.10
CA SER A 92 -9.34 -7.43 7.78
C SER A 92 -9.81 -7.25 6.34
N LYS A 93 -10.42 -6.11 6.06
CA LYS A 93 -10.86 -5.70 4.71
C LYS A 93 -9.74 -5.05 3.88
N SER A 94 -8.65 -4.70 4.55
CA SER A 94 -7.46 -4.08 3.98
C SER A 94 -6.20 -4.52 4.72
N TYR A 95 -5.07 -4.45 4.04
CA TYR A 95 -3.76 -4.80 4.60
C TYR A 95 -2.73 -3.74 4.26
N PHE A 96 -1.77 -3.54 5.16
CA PHE A 96 -0.69 -2.58 4.96
C PHE A 96 0.27 -3.09 3.89
N VAL A 97 0.61 -2.21 2.95
CA VAL A 97 1.57 -2.45 1.87
C VAL A 97 2.74 -1.49 2.09
N GLU A 98 3.94 -2.04 2.31
CA GLU A 98 5.12 -1.23 2.64
C GLU A 98 5.56 -0.33 1.49
N SER A 99 5.57 -0.85 0.27
CA SER A 99 5.95 -0.08 -0.92
C SER A 99 5.03 1.11 -1.21
N ALA A 100 3.79 1.06 -0.74
CA ALA A 100 2.80 2.13 -0.88
C ALA A 100 2.65 2.97 0.39
N GLU A 101 3.28 2.56 1.49
CA GLU A 101 3.18 3.17 2.83
C GLU A 101 1.73 3.37 3.31
N GLU A 102 0.79 2.52 2.86
CA GLU A 102 -0.64 2.67 3.15
C GLU A 102 -1.37 1.33 3.29
N TYR A 103 -2.58 1.39 3.83
CA TYR A 103 -3.50 0.24 3.83
C TYR A 103 -4.26 0.18 2.51
N VAL A 104 -4.15 -0.95 1.83
CA VAL A 104 -4.77 -1.22 0.52
C VAL A 104 -5.91 -2.21 0.71
N ALA A 105 -7.07 -1.93 0.11
CA ALA A 105 -8.26 -2.77 0.23
C ALA A 105 -8.07 -4.11 -0.50
N ILE A 106 -8.73 -5.16 -0.05
CA ILE A 106 -8.62 -6.49 -0.66
C ILE A 106 -8.93 -6.51 -2.17
N PRO A 107 -9.96 -5.80 -2.69
CA PRO A 107 -10.18 -5.74 -4.13
C PRO A 107 -8.96 -5.21 -4.90
N ASP A 108 -8.33 -4.14 -4.41
CA ASP A 108 -7.13 -3.56 -5.02
C ASP A 108 -5.92 -4.52 -4.94
N LEU A 109 -5.77 -5.24 -3.83
CA LEU A 109 -4.74 -6.27 -3.68
C LEU A 109 -4.96 -7.45 -4.65
N ILE A 110 -6.22 -7.84 -4.90
CA ILE A 110 -6.53 -8.90 -5.87
C ILE A 110 -6.22 -8.42 -7.29
N ALA A 111 -6.49 -7.15 -7.59
CA ALA A 111 -6.22 -6.56 -8.90
C ALA A 111 -4.72 -6.36 -9.17
N ASP A 112 -3.90 -6.17 -8.13
CA ASP A 112 -2.45 -6.00 -8.24
C ASP A 112 -1.68 -7.06 -7.40
N PRO A 113 -1.20 -8.14 -8.05
CA PRO A 113 -0.44 -9.19 -7.37
C PRO A 113 0.85 -8.71 -6.70
N ALA A 114 1.47 -7.61 -7.15
CA ALA A 114 2.68 -7.09 -6.53
C ALA A 114 2.37 -6.46 -5.16
N LEU A 115 1.26 -5.73 -5.05
CA LEU A 115 0.80 -5.17 -3.76
C LEU A 115 0.38 -6.29 -2.80
N LEU A 116 -0.29 -7.34 -3.31
CA LEU A 116 -0.62 -8.51 -2.49
C LEU A 116 0.63 -9.28 -2.02
N ASP A 117 1.64 -9.41 -2.88
CA ASP A 117 2.93 -10.02 -2.54
C ASP A 117 3.66 -9.26 -1.43
N ASP A 118 3.62 -7.93 -1.48
CA ASP A 118 4.20 -7.08 -0.46
C ASP A 118 3.41 -7.18 0.86
N ALA A 119 2.08 -7.04 0.81
CA ALA A 119 1.20 -7.19 1.99
C ALA A 119 1.40 -8.54 2.69
N ARG A 120 1.46 -9.66 1.95
CA ARG A 120 1.66 -11.00 2.54
C ARG A 120 3.04 -11.14 3.20
N ARG A 121 4.09 -10.54 2.63
CA ARG A 121 5.46 -10.57 3.17
C ARG A 121 5.54 -9.75 4.45
N PHE A 122 4.95 -8.55 4.43
CA PHE A 122 4.84 -7.70 5.60
C PHE A 122 4.12 -8.42 6.75
N MET A 123 2.93 -8.97 6.49
CA MET A 123 2.16 -9.70 7.50
C MET A 123 2.93 -10.89 8.08
N ARG A 124 3.64 -11.65 7.23
CA ARG A 124 4.44 -12.79 7.69
C ARG A 124 5.57 -12.35 8.61
N ARG A 125 6.31 -11.29 8.26
CA ARG A 125 7.37 -10.74 9.11
C ARG A 125 6.82 -10.24 10.44
N LYS A 126 5.69 -9.53 10.44
CA LYS A 126 5.01 -9.09 11.67
C LYS A 126 4.58 -10.26 12.56
N GLY A 127 4.09 -11.34 11.96
CA GLY A 127 3.77 -12.57 12.69
C GLY A 127 5.00 -13.18 13.38
N ILE A 128 6.14 -13.26 12.68
CA ILE A 128 7.40 -13.77 13.25
C ILE A 128 7.90 -12.88 14.39
N GLU A 129 7.88 -11.55 14.21
CA GLU A 129 8.25 -10.60 15.25
C GLU A 129 7.38 -10.75 16.51
N CYS A 130 6.07 -10.93 16.33
CA CYS A 130 5.12 -11.12 17.41
C CYS A 130 5.34 -12.45 18.16
N LEU A 131 5.60 -13.54 17.45
CA LEU A 131 5.94 -14.83 18.07
C LEU A 131 7.24 -14.75 18.86
N ALA A 132 8.28 -14.13 18.30
CA ALA A 132 9.54 -13.94 19.01
C ALA A 132 9.40 -13.06 20.27
N GLU A 133 8.48 -12.09 20.25
CA GLU A 133 8.14 -11.30 21.44
C GLU A 133 7.37 -12.14 22.47
N ALA A 134 6.41 -12.97 22.04
CA ALA A 134 5.70 -13.88 22.92
C ALA A 134 6.67 -14.85 23.63
N ASP A 135 7.63 -15.42 22.92
CA ASP A 135 8.66 -16.29 23.51
C ASP A 135 9.48 -15.57 24.59
N ARG A 136 9.78 -14.27 24.40
CA ARG A 136 10.46 -13.45 25.41
C ARG A 136 9.58 -13.23 26.64
N LEU A 137 8.28 -13.01 26.45
CA LEU A 137 7.32 -12.86 27.54
C LEU A 137 7.15 -14.17 28.32
N ASP A 138 7.14 -15.31 27.64
CA ASP A 138 7.08 -16.63 28.28
C ASP A 138 8.34 -16.89 29.13
N ALA A 139 9.53 -16.55 28.62
CA ALA A 139 10.78 -16.65 29.37
C ALA A 139 10.79 -15.73 30.61
N LEU A 140 10.29 -14.49 30.47
CA LEU A 140 10.15 -13.56 31.58
C LEU A 140 9.18 -14.09 32.64
N TYR A 141 8.03 -14.61 32.21
CA TYR A 141 7.04 -15.19 33.10
C TYR A 141 7.61 -16.39 33.88
N ALA A 142 8.36 -17.26 33.21
CA ALA A 142 9.02 -18.39 33.85
C ALA A 142 10.03 -17.94 34.91
N ALA A 143 10.90 -16.96 34.59
CA ALA A 143 11.88 -16.44 35.53
C ALA A 143 11.25 -15.77 36.77
N VAL A 144 10.17 -15.01 36.56
CA VAL A 144 9.40 -14.40 37.66
C VAL A 144 8.73 -15.48 38.52
N SER A 145 8.20 -16.54 37.90
CA SER A 145 7.48 -17.61 38.61
C SER A 145 8.40 -18.57 39.36
N SER A 146 9.64 -18.78 38.89
CA SER A 146 10.63 -19.63 39.57
C SER A 146 11.45 -18.90 40.64
N GLY A 147 11.35 -17.56 40.71
CA GLY A 147 12.12 -16.74 41.65
C GLY A 147 13.61 -16.65 41.32
N ASP A 148 14.01 -17.03 40.11
CA ASP A 148 15.42 -17.12 39.69
C ASP A 148 15.66 -16.21 38.48
N PRO A 149 16.23 -15.01 38.66
CA PRO A 149 16.54 -14.15 37.53
C PRO A 149 17.69 -14.78 36.75
N VAL A 150 17.40 -15.25 35.52
CA VAL A 150 18.41 -15.82 34.62
C VAL A 150 19.57 -14.83 34.48
N ALA A 151 20.68 -15.13 35.17
CA ALA A 151 21.88 -14.32 35.10
C ALA A 151 22.47 -14.43 33.68
N PRO A 152 22.88 -13.32 33.04
CA PRO A 152 23.52 -13.36 31.74
C PRO A 152 24.83 -14.14 31.85
N ARG A 153 24.90 -15.32 31.23
CA ARG A 153 26.16 -16.07 31.08
C ARG A 153 27.13 -15.19 30.27
N LYS A 154 28.19 -14.69 30.93
CA LYS A 154 29.31 -14.04 30.25
C LYS A 154 29.88 -15.01 29.21
N PRO A 155 30.18 -14.54 27.98
CA PRO A 155 30.91 -15.37 27.01
C PRO A 155 32.27 -15.72 27.61
N GLN A 156 32.52 -17.02 27.77
CA GLN A 156 33.83 -17.53 28.18
C GLN A 156 34.80 -17.23 27.05
N GLY A 157 35.74 -16.32 27.31
CA GLY A 157 36.86 -16.04 26.41
C GLY A 157 37.66 -17.31 26.18
N VAL A 158 37.91 -17.61 24.91
CA VAL A 158 38.82 -18.68 24.48
C VAL A 158 40.24 -18.22 24.81
N PRO A 159 41.04 -18.99 25.58
CA PRO A 159 42.43 -18.65 25.82
C PRO A 159 43.27 -18.91 24.57
N ALA A 160 44.31 -18.07 24.41
CA ALA A 160 45.26 -18.03 23.29
C ALA A 160 46.11 -19.30 23.14
#